data_AF-A0A6L7NKR2-F1
#
_entry.id   AF-A0A6L7NKR2-F1
#
_cell.length_a   1.000
_cell.length_b   1.000
_cell.length_c   1.000
_cell.angle_alpha   90.00
_cell.angle_beta   90.00
_cell.angle_gamma   90.00
#
_symmetry.space_group_name_H-M   'P 1'
#
loop_
_entity.id
_entity.type
_entity.pdbx_description
1 polymer ?
#
loop_
_entity_poly.entity_id
_entity_poly.type
_entity_poly.pdbx_seq_one_letter_code
_entity_poly.pdbx_strand_id
1 'polypeptide(L)'
;MAQLEGSRACEWAKRGRDGGSPAPRTEDDGMRSYNRDEACGFRFTREIWGEFSNFAPLAVPIAAGPWTFPTSEHLYQAAKFAAAPAVQSRIARAPTAREAAAMGRGEKAGIDPQWHAQRAAVMRWVLRMKREANAAEIDDALAATGGRAIVEVSTRDPWWGAKPAGDTWRGHNVLGRLWMELRQQLRDGDPAARAAAWTGRIDVGRLAGAP
;
A
#
# COMPACT_ATOMS: atom_id res chain seq x y z
N MET A 1 18.19 -29.73 -18.66
CA MET A 1 19.20 -29.19 -17.72
C MET A 1 19.04 -27.68 -17.63
N ALA A 2 17.98 -27.21 -16.98
CA ALA A 2 17.73 -25.78 -16.75
C ALA A 2 17.70 -25.54 -15.25
N GLN A 3 18.76 -24.94 -14.71
CA GLN A 3 18.80 -24.42 -13.35
C GLN A 3 18.52 -22.92 -13.43
N LEU A 4 17.33 -22.52 -12.95
CA LEU A 4 16.99 -21.15 -12.61
C LEU A 4 16.77 -21.12 -11.09
N GLU A 5 17.85 -20.96 -10.33
CA GLU A 5 17.78 -20.58 -8.92
C GLU A 5 18.55 -19.28 -8.73
N GLY A 6 17.88 -18.16 -8.99
CA GLY A 6 18.33 -16.82 -8.61
C GLY A 6 17.59 -16.42 -7.33
N SER A 7 18.18 -16.73 -6.18
CA SER A 7 17.71 -16.28 -4.87
C SER A 7 17.53 -14.76 -4.88
N ARG A 8 16.35 -14.28 -4.46
CA ARG A 8 16.04 -12.84 -4.27
C ARG A 8 16.84 -12.19 -3.14
N ALA A 9 17.78 -12.91 -2.53
CA ALA A 9 18.72 -12.37 -1.58
C ALA A 9 19.72 -11.45 -2.32
N CYS A 10 19.51 -10.15 -2.16
CA CYS A 10 20.47 -9.10 -2.48
C CYS A 10 21.87 -9.51 -1.96
N GLU A 11 22.92 -9.36 -2.77
CA GLU A 11 24.33 -9.74 -2.54
C GLU A 11 25.03 -8.99 -1.37
N TRP A 12 24.36 -8.82 -0.24
CA TRP A 12 24.88 -8.14 0.95
C TRP A 12 25.09 -9.08 2.15
N ALA A 13 24.74 -10.36 2.04
CA ALA A 13 24.85 -11.38 3.11
C ALA A 13 26.30 -11.68 3.58
N LYS A 14 27.31 -10.96 3.11
CA LYS A 14 28.74 -11.13 3.49
C LYS A 14 29.29 -10.06 4.43
N ARG A 15 28.49 -9.11 4.90
CA ARG A 15 28.94 -8.12 5.91
C ARG A 15 28.14 -8.26 7.20
N GLY A 16 28.62 -9.13 8.08
CA GLY A 16 28.14 -9.21 9.46
C GLY A 16 28.65 -8.04 10.29
N ARG A 17 27.75 -7.33 10.97
CA ARG A 17 27.65 -7.28 12.45
C ARG A 17 26.69 -6.18 12.92
N ASP A 18 25.86 -6.58 13.86
CA ASP A 18 25.51 -5.91 15.11
C ASP A 18 25.32 -4.39 15.08
N GLY A 19 24.05 -4.00 15.11
CA GLY A 19 23.63 -2.63 15.39
C GLY A 19 22.16 -2.49 15.08
N GLY A 20 21.29 -2.57 16.08
CA GLY A 20 19.87 -2.23 15.90
C GLY A 20 19.77 -0.85 15.27
N SER A 21 19.10 -0.75 14.11
CA SER A 21 18.87 0.54 13.46
C SER A 21 18.27 1.52 14.46
N PRO A 22 18.83 2.72 14.62
CA PRO A 22 18.31 3.69 15.56
C PRO A 22 16.88 4.06 15.15
N ALA A 23 15.97 4.03 16.13
CA ALA A 23 14.60 4.47 15.92
C ALA A 23 14.60 5.93 15.39
N PRO A 24 13.74 6.26 14.42
CA PRO A 24 13.71 7.60 13.82
C PRO A 24 13.45 8.67 14.90
N ARG A 25 14.30 9.70 14.94
CA ARG A 25 14.16 10.87 15.83
C ARG A 25 12.84 11.58 15.51
N THR A 26 11.97 11.74 16.51
CA THR A 26 10.65 12.35 16.36
C THR A 26 10.74 13.86 16.54
N GLU A 27 10.49 14.61 15.47
CA GLU A 27 10.14 16.05 15.54
C GLU A 27 8.65 16.22 15.23
N ASP A 28 8.07 17.30 15.74
CA ASP A 28 6.71 17.48 16.28
C ASP A 28 5.55 17.58 15.26
N ASP A 29 5.69 17.04 14.05
CA ASP A 29 4.62 17.01 13.02
C ASP A 29 4.26 15.59 12.54
N GLY A 30 4.97 14.56 13.04
CA GLY A 30 4.80 13.16 12.63
C GLY A 30 5.46 12.80 11.29
N MET A 31 6.21 13.71 10.66
CA MET A 31 7.17 13.40 9.61
C MET A 31 8.37 12.65 10.21
N ARG A 32 9.02 11.82 9.38
CA ARG A 32 10.22 11.07 9.73
C ARG A 32 11.25 11.25 8.63
N SER A 33 12.52 11.16 9.02
CA SER A 33 13.65 11.05 8.10
C SER A 33 14.10 9.60 8.02
N TYR A 34 14.36 9.14 6.80
CA TYR A 34 14.77 7.77 6.48
C TYR A 34 16.10 7.82 5.73
N ASN A 35 17.13 7.16 6.26
CA ASN A 35 18.41 7.03 5.55
C ASN A 35 18.19 6.18 4.28
N ARG A 36 18.64 6.69 3.13
CA ARG A 36 18.43 6.03 1.83
C ARG A 36 19.14 4.68 1.72
N ASP A 37 20.29 4.53 2.37
CA ASP A 37 21.09 3.31 2.29
C ASP A 37 20.56 2.21 3.22
N GLU A 38 19.72 2.58 4.19
CA GLU A 38 19.20 1.68 5.23
C GLU A 38 17.71 1.35 5.01
N ALA A 39 17.03 2.02 4.09
CA ALA A 39 15.60 1.88 3.85
C ALA A 39 15.30 1.13 2.54
N CYS A 40 14.22 0.33 2.57
CA CYS A 40 13.60 -0.26 1.39
C CYS A 40 12.71 0.79 0.71
N GLY A 41 13.31 1.61 -0.15
CA GLY A 41 12.60 2.62 -0.94
C GLY A 41 11.98 2.04 -2.21
N PHE A 42 10.77 2.46 -2.55
CA PHE A 42 10.12 2.15 -3.83
C PHE A 42 9.46 3.38 -4.43
N ARG A 43 9.47 3.47 -5.77
CA ARG A 43 8.81 4.54 -6.51
C ARG A 43 7.93 4.02 -7.64
N PHE A 44 8.40 3.02 -8.37
CA PHE A 44 7.67 2.43 -9.49
C PHE A 44 7.33 0.96 -9.26
N THR A 45 6.33 0.47 -9.97
CA THR A 45 5.81 -0.90 -9.81
C THR A 45 6.73 -1.99 -10.39
N ARG A 46 7.71 -1.61 -11.21
CA ARG A 46 8.66 -2.55 -11.86
C ARG A 46 10.02 -2.60 -11.17
N GLU A 47 10.19 -1.87 -10.07
CA GLU A 47 11.41 -1.85 -9.29
C GLU A 47 11.34 -2.88 -8.15
N ILE A 48 12.46 -3.09 -7.48
CA ILE A 48 12.49 -3.86 -6.24
C ILE A 48 11.50 -3.18 -5.25
N TRP A 49 10.67 -3.99 -4.60
CA TRP A 49 9.58 -3.55 -3.70
C TRP A 49 8.39 -2.90 -4.41
N GLY A 50 8.30 -3.00 -5.75
CA GLY A 50 7.21 -2.45 -6.54
C GLY A 50 5.83 -2.97 -6.14
N GLU A 51 5.77 -4.19 -5.60
CA GLU A 51 4.61 -4.83 -5.01
C GLU A 51 4.01 -4.05 -3.82
N PHE A 52 4.77 -3.21 -3.12
CA PHE A 52 4.21 -2.32 -2.08
C PHE A 52 3.47 -1.10 -2.64
N SER A 53 3.66 -0.78 -3.92
CA SER A 53 2.95 0.31 -4.56
C SER A 53 1.45 0.01 -4.67
N ASN A 54 0.60 1.00 -4.38
CA ASN A 54 -0.84 0.85 -4.60
C ASN A 54 -1.21 0.67 -6.08
N PHE A 55 -0.28 0.99 -6.98
CA PHE A 55 -0.43 0.92 -8.42
C PHE A 55 0.06 -0.43 -8.99
N ALA A 56 0.63 -1.31 -8.16
CA ALA A 56 1.02 -2.65 -8.58
C ALA A 56 -0.22 -3.41 -9.11
N PRO A 57 -0.12 -4.12 -10.24
CA PRO A 57 -1.21 -4.87 -10.86
C PRO A 57 -1.50 -6.18 -10.11
N LEU A 58 -1.72 -6.06 -8.80
CA LEU A 58 -2.06 -7.13 -7.88
C LEU A 58 -3.53 -6.99 -7.53
N ALA A 59 -4.34 -7.84 -8.17
CA ALA A 59 -5.80 -7.76 -8.09
C ALA A 59 -6.28 -7.99 -6.64
N VAL A 60 -7.36 -7.31 -6.29
CA VAL A 60 -7.97 -7.37 -4.95
C VAL A 60 -9.43 -7.79 -5.08
N PRO A 61 -9.82 -9.00 -4.65
CA PRO A 61 -11.18 -9.49 -4.73
C PRO A 61 -12.09 -8.81 -3.71
N ILE A 62 -13.38 -8.76 -4.02
CA ILE A 62 -14.42 -8.31 -3.09
C ILE A 62 -15.21 -9.54 -2.64
N ALA A 63 -15.30 -9.76 -1.33
CA ALA A 63 -15.88 -10.97 -0.74
C ALA A 63 -17.37 -11.23 -1.08
N ALA A 64 -18.06 -10.29 -1.75
CA ALA A 64 -19.50 -10.34 -2.02
C ALA A 64 -19.86 -10.43 -3.52
N GLY A 65 -18.96 -10.90 -4.38
CA GLY A 65 -19.27 -11.20 -5.79
C GLY A 65 -18.06 -11.63 -6.63
N PRO A 66 -18.22 -11.82 -7.96
CA PRO A 66 -17.12 -12.17 -8.86
C PRO A 66 -16.18 -10.98 -9.16
N TRP A 67 -16.35 -9.86 -8.46
CA TRP A 67 -15.72 -8.59 -8.79
C TRP A 67 -14.34 -8.49 -8.14
N THR A 68 -13.37 -8.08 -8.94
CA THR A 68 -12.02 -7.76 -8.51
C THR A 68 -11.69 -6.32 -8.87
N PHE A 69 -10.98 -5.64 -7.98
CA PHE A 69 -10.33 -4.39 -8.31
C PHE A 69 -8.97 -4.70 -8.94
N PRO A 70 -8.61 -4.07 -10.08
CA PRO A 70 -7.33 -4.35 -10.74
C PRO A 70 -6.12 -4.03 -9.87
N THR A 71 -6.23 -3.03 -9.00
CA THR A 71 -5.19 -2.67 -8.03
C THR A 71 -5.81 -2.19 -6.71
N SER A 72 -5.01 -2.16 -5.65
CA SER A 72 -5.36 -1.50 -4.38
C SER A 72 -5.74 -0.03 -4.54
N GLU A 73 -5.18 0.70 -5.51
CA GLU A 73 -5.57 2.09 -5.79
C GLU A 73 -7.04 2.18 -6.22
N HIS A 74 -7.53 1.26 -7.03
CA HIS A 74 -8.94 1.26 -7.45
C HIS A 74 -9.85 1.05 -6.24
N LEU A 75 -9.53 0.06 -5.40
CA LEU A 75 -10.29 -0.21 -4.18
C LEU A 75 -10.29 1.00 -3.24
N TYR A 76 -9.11 1.60 -3.01
CA TYR A 76 -8.96 2.76 -2.13
C TYR A 76 -9.76 3.97 -2.63
N GLN A 77 -9.68 4.28 -3.93
CA GLN A 77 -10.43 5.39 -4.51
C GLN A 77 -11.93 5.11 -4.55
N ALA A 78 -12.38 3.87 -4.77
CA ALA A 78 -13.81 3.53 -4.70
C ALA A 78 -14.35 3.67 -3.25
N ALA A 79 -13.59 3.20 -2.26
CA ALA A 79 -13.96 3.28 -0.83
C ALA A 79 -14.08 4.71 -0.28
N LYS A 80 -13.55 5.71 -1.01
CA LYS A 80 -13.72 7.13 -0.74
C LYS A 80 -15.15 7.62 -0.95
N PHE A 81 -15.91 6.97 -1.83
CA PHE A 81 -17.23 7.38 -2.30
C PHE A 81 -18.34 6.41 -1.85
N ALA A 82 -18.35 6.04 -0.56
CA ALA A 82 -19.31 5.07 -0.01
C ALA A 82 -20.78 5.44 -0.25
N ALA A 83 -21.11 6.73 -0.28
CA ALA A 83 -22.46 7.23 -0.55
C ALA A 83 -22.75 7.48 -2.04
N ALA A 84 -21.82 7.20 -2.95
CA ALA A 84 -21.99 7.43 -4.39
C ALA A 84 -21.60 6.19 -5.21
N PRO A 85 -22.44 5.13 -5.23
CA PRO A 85 -22.16 3.88 -5.92
C PRO A 85 -21.80 4.02 -7.40
N ALA A 86 -22.43 4.97 -8.12
CA ALA A 86 -22.10 5.24 -9.52
C ALA A 86 -20.64 5.72 -9.71
N VAL A 87 -20.11 6.47 -8.75
CA VAL A 87 -18.69 6.87 -8.74
C VAL A 87 -17.81 5.65 -8.52
N GLN A 88 -18.19 4.78 -7.58
CA GLN A 88 -17.46 3.55 -7.29
C GLN A 88 -17.36 2.65 -8.52
N SER A 89 -18.46 2.43 -9.24
CA SER A 89 -18.48 1.63 -10.46
C SER A 89 -17.58 2.20 -11.55
N ARG A 90 -17.57 3.53 -11.75
CA ARG A 90 -16.65 4.17 -12.71
C ARG A 90 -15.19 3.99 -12.33
N ILE A 91 -14.86 4.20 -11.05
CA ILE A 91 -13.49 4.02 -10.54
C ILE A 91 -13.05 2.57 -10.67
N ALA A 92 -13.92 1.61 -10.32
CA ALA A 92 -13.63 0.17 -10.42
C ALA A 92 -13.29 -0.27 -11.85
N ARG A 93 -13.91 0.38 -12.85
CA ARG A 93 -13.74 0.10 -14.29
C ARG A 93 -12.66 0.95 -14.96
N ALA A 94 -11.96 1.80 -14.21
CA ALA A 94 -10.89 2.60 -14.78
C ALA A 94 -9.82 1.67 -15.39
N PRO A 95 -9.37 1.93 -16.63
CA PRO A 95 -8.35 1.11 -17.30
C PRO A 95 -7.03 0.99 -16.53
N THR A 96 -6.67 2.02 -15.77
CA THR A 96 -5.39 2.08 -15.06
C THR A 96 -5.53 2.65 -13.66
N ALA A 97 -4.61 2.26 -12.76
CA ALA A 97 -4.54 2.83 -11.41
C ALA A 97 -4.37 4.36 -11.43
N ARG A 98 -3.67 4.90 -12.43
CA ARG A 98 -3.49 6.34 -12.60
C ARG A 98 -4.82 7.02 -12.92
N GLU A 99 -5.65 6.42 -13.76
CA GLU A 99 -6.98 6.94 -14.09
C GLU A 99 -7.94 6.80 -12.89
N ALA A 100 -7.93 5.68 -12.17
CA ALA A 100 -8.68 5.52 -10.93
C ALA A 100 -8.34 6.64 -9.92
N ALA A 101 -7.04 6.90 -9.72
CA ALA A 101 -6.56 7.98 -8.87
C ALA A 101 -6.94 9.38 -9.39
N ALA A 102 -6.95 9.59 -10.71
CA ALA A 102 -7.36 10.85 -11.32
C ALA A 102 -8.87 11.10 -11.12
N MET A 103 -9.71 10.10 -11.38
CA MET A 103 -11.15 10.15 -11.14
C MET A 103 -11.44 10.46 -9.67
N GLY A 104 -10.81 9.75 -8.73
CA GLY A 104 -11.02 9.99 -7.31
C GLY A 104 -10.54 11.35 -6.80
N ARG A 105 -9.57 12.00 -7.47
CA ARG A 105 -9.16 13.39 -7.15
C ARG A 105 -10.10 14.44 -7.73
N GLY A 106 -10.59 14.19 -8.95
CA GLY A 106 -11.47 15.10 -9.69
C GLY A 106 -12.90 15.11 -9.14
N GLU A 107 -13.39 13.97 -8.67
CA GLU A 107 -14.73 13.86 -8.11
C GLU A 107 -14.81 14.51 -6.72
N LYS A 108 -15.81 15.38 -6.53
CA LYS A 108 -16.09 16.07 -5.26
C LYS A 108 -17.41 15.63 -4.66
N ALA A 109 -18.35 15.19 -5.49
CA ALA A 109 -19.64 14.71 -5.03
C ALA A 109 -19.48 13.35 -4.32
N GLY A 110 -20.15 13.18 -3.19
CA GLY A 110 -20.19 11.91 -2.47
C GLY A 110 -18.89 11.52 -1.77
N ILE A 111 -17.91 12.42 -1.64
CA ILE A 111 -16.79 12.21 -0.72
C ILE A 111 -17.36 12.11 0.69
N ASP A 112 -16.98 11.06 1.41
CA ASP A 112 -17.29 10.94 2.83
C ASP A 112 -16.75 12.17 3.60
N PRO A 113 -17.57 12.92 4.34
CA PRO A 113 -17.12 14.09 5.11
C PRO A 113 -15.97 13.79 6.07
N GLN A 114 -15.87 12.55 6.57
CA GLN A 114 -14.82 12.09 7.48
C GLN A 114 -13.61 11.48 6.74
N TRP A 115 -13.54 11.60 5.41
CA TRP A 115 -12.51 10.96 4.59
C TRP A 115 -11.09 11.24 5.06
N HIS A 116 -10.76 12.48 5.39
CA HIS A 116 -9.42 12.86 5.82
C HIS A 116 -9.01 12.22 7.16
N ALA A 117 -9.97 11.97 8.06
CA ALA A 117 -9.72 11.31 9.35
C ALA A 117 -9.53 9.80 9.18
N GLN A 118 -10.27 9.18 8.26
CA GLN A 118 -10.30 7.72 8.11
C GLN A 118 -9.42 7.15 6.98
N ARG A 119 -8.88 7.98 6.08
CA ARG A 119 -8.10 7.54 4.90
C ARG A 119 -6.96 6.58 5.24
N ALA A 120 -6.27 6.75 6.37
CA ALA A 120 -5.22 5.83 6.81
C ALA A 120 -5.80 4.47 7.26
N ALA A 121 -6.95 4.47 7.93
CA ALA A 121 -7.65 3.24 8.30
C ALA A 121 -8.16 2.49 7.05
N VAL A 122 -8.72 3.23 6.08
CA VAL A 122 -9.14 2.67 4.78
C VAL A 122 -7.95 2.05 4.06
N MET A 123 -6.84 2.76 3.95
CA MET A 123 -5.63 2.20 3.33
C MET A 123 -5.14 0.95 4.05
N ARG A 124 -5.10 0.94 5.40
CA ARG A 124 -4.73 -0.24 6.17
C ARG A 124 -5.55 -1.46 5.77
N TRP A 125 -6.87 -1.31 5.68
CA TRP A 125 -7.74 -2.37 5.21
C TRP A 125 -7.45 -2.79 3.77
N VAL A 126 -7.25 -1.83 2.85
CA VAL A 126 -6.89 -2.11 1.46
C VAL A 126 -5.60 -2.92 1.35
N LEU A 127 -4.57 -2.59 2.13
CA LEU A 127 -3.30 -3.33 2.14
C LEU A 127 -3.48 -4.75 2.65
N ARG A 128 -4.32 -4.96 3.68
CA ARG A 128 -4.66 -6.31 4.15
C ARG A 128 -5.39 -7.11 3.08
N MET A 129 -6.37 -6.51 2.41
CA MET A 129 -7.09 -7.14 1.29
C MET A 129 -6.12 -7.53 0.16
N LYS A 130 -5.20 -6.62 -0.20
CA LYS A 130 -4.16 -6.86 -1.21
C LYS A 130 -3.22 -7.98 -0.79
N ARG A 131 -2.72 -7.97 0.44
CA ARG A 131 -1.86 -9.02 0.99
C ARG A 131 -2.59 -10.36 0.96
N GLU A 132 -3.83 -10.43 1.43
CA GLU A 132 -4.57 -11.69 1.51
C GLU A 132 -4.75 -12.33 0.12
N ALA A 133 -5.02 -11.51 -0.89
CA ALA A 133 -5.17 -11.97 -2.27
C ALA A 133 -3.84 -12.34 -2.94
N ASN A 134 -2.71 -11.87 -2.42
CA ASN A 134 -1.39 -11.99 -3.05
C ASN A 134 -0.32 -12.40 -2.01
N ALA A 135 -0.67 -13.30 -1.09
CA ALA A 135 0.13 -13.57 0.11
C ALA A 135 1.55 -14.04 -0.22
N ALA A 136 1.72 -14.92 -1.21
CA ALA A 136 3.04 -15.40 -1.61
C ALA A 136 3.99 -14.26 -2.02
N GLU A 137 3.50 -13.32 -2.85
CA GLU A 137 4.32 -12.22 -3.32
C GLU A 137 4.58 -11.17 -2.23
N ILE A 138 3.54 -10.81 -1.49
CA ILE A 138 3.61 -9.74 -0.49
C ILE A 138 4.34 -10.18 0.78
N ASP A 139 4.12 -11.39 1.26
CA ASP A 139 4.78 -11.87 2.48
C ASP A 139 6.29 -12.07 2.25
N ASP A 140 6.67 -12.62 1.09
CA ASP A 140 8.09 -12.76 0.71
C ASP A 140 8.77 -11.39 0.66
N ALA A 141 8.10 -10.40 0.06
CA ALA A 141 8.59 -9.02 0.03
C ALA A 141 8.74 -8.44 1.44
N LEU A 142 7.71 -8.55 2.28
CA LEU A 142 7.73 -8.06 3.65
C LEU A 142 8.83 -8.73 4.48
N ALA A 143 9.03 -10.05 4.33
CA ALA A 143 10.10 -10.78 4.99
C ALA A 143 11.48 -10.28 4.54
N ALA A 144 11.69 -10.10 3.24
CA ALA A 144 12.95 -9.64 2.66
C ALA A 144 13.32 -8.19 3.05
N THR A 145 12.35 -7.36 3.44
CA THR A 145 12.65 -6.05 4.03
C THR A 145 13.37 -6.15 5.39
N GLY A 146 13.24 -7.28 6.09
CA GLY A 146 13.82 -7.46 7.42
C GLY A 146 13.23 -6.48 8.44
N GLY A 147 14.09 -5.81 9.21
CA GLY A 147 13.69 -4.74 10.12
C GLY A 147 13.69 -3.34 9.50
N ARG A 148 14.10 -3.19 8.24
CA ARG A 148 14.34 -1.90 7.59
C ARG A 148 13.05 -1.11 7.39
N ALA A 149 13.19 0.21 7.26
CA ALA A 149 12.06 1.06 6.93
C ALA A 149 11.58 0.79 5.50
N ILE A 150 10.26 0.68 5.30
CA ILE A 150 9.65 0.64 3.97
C ILE A 150 9.24 2.07 3.62
N VAL A 151 9.66 2.60 2.48
CA VAL A 151 9.46 4.02 2.12
C VAL A 151 8.92 4.16 0.70
N GLU A 152 7.74 4.77 0.57
CA GLU A 152 7.27 5.24 -0.73
C GLU A 152 8.02 6.54 -1.07
N VAL A 153 8.85 6.52 -2.10
CA VAL A 153 9.58 7.70 -2.56
C VAL A 153 8.69 8.51 -3.50
N SER A 154 8.19 9.64 -3.00
CA SER A 154 7.28 10.52 -3.72
C SER A 154 7.91 11.88 -3.92
N THR A 155 7.81 12.45 -5.13
CA THR A 155 8.25 13.84 -5.38
C THR A 155 7.19 14.87 -4.99
N ARG A 156 5.96 14.44 -4.70
CA ARG A 156 4.80 15.34 -4.55
C ARG A 156 4.13 15.23 -3.20
N ASP A 157 3.92 14.01 -2.72
CA ASP A 157 3.08 13.70 -1.56
C ASP A 157 3.95 13.25 -0.37
N PRO A 158 4.24 14.15 0.59
CA PRO A 158 4.99 13.79 1.79
C PRO A 158 4.11 13.12 2.85
N TRP A 159 2.79 13.01 2.65
CA TRP A 159 1.89 12.37 3.59
C TRP A 159 1.83 10.86 3.36
N TRP A 160 1.57 10.42 2.14
CA TRP A 160 1.62 8.99 1.81
C TRP A 160 3.05 8.45 1.73
N GLY A 161 3.96 9.23 1.15
CA GLY A 161 5.37 8.87 0.99
C GLY A 161 6.34 9.83 1.67
N ALA A 162 7.56 9.86 1.17
CA ALA A 162 8.63 10.74 1.59
C ALA A 162 9.39 11.32 0.38
N LYS A 163 9.80 12.59 0.51
CA LYS A 163 10.53 13.31 -0.53
C LYS A 163 12.04 13.16 -0.35
N PRO A 164 12.82 13.11 -1.44
CA PRO A 164 14.28 13.28 -1.38
C PRO A 164 14.68 14.56 -0.63
N ALA A 165 15.51 14.42 0.41
CA ALA A 165 16.12 15.51 1.17
C ALA A 165 17.58 15.16 1.53
N GLY A 166 18.55 15.65 0.75
CA GLY A 166 19.97 15.30 0.93
C GLY A 166 20.21 13.80 0.76
N ASP A 167 20.79 13.15 1.77
CA ASP A 167 21.03 11.69 1.83
C ASP A 167 19.87 10.92 2.49
N THR A 168 18.75 11.61 2.75
CA THR A 168 17.57 11.02 3.38
C THR A 168 16.33 11.15 2.50
N TRP A 169 15.28 10.43 2.87
CA TRP A 169 13.91 10.74 2.49
C TRP A 169 13.17 11.30 3.70
N ARG A 170 12.44 12.42 3.54
CA ARG A 170 11.65 13.05 4.61
C ARG A 170 10.17 13.09 4.25
N GLY A 171 9.32 12.60 5.14
CA GLY A 171 7.86 12.57 4.99
C GLY A 171 7.18 11.79 6.10
N HIS A 172 5.86 11.88 6.20
CA HIS A 172 5.08 11.04 7.10
C HIS A 172 5.14 9.56 6.69
N ASN A 173 5.26 9.30 5.38
CA ASN A 173 5.38 7.97 4.78
C ASN A 173 4.33 7.00 5.36
N VAL A 174 3.07 7.44 5.40
CA VAL A 174 1.99 6.65 6.01
C VAL A 174 1.83 5.31 5.30
N LEU A 175 2.01 5.25 3.97
CA LEU A 175 1.90 4.00 3.22
C LEU A 175 2.97 2.99 3.68
N GLY A 176 4.23 3.40 3.68
CA GLY A 176 5.33 2.54 4.14
C GLY A 176 5.18 2.13 5.61
N ARG A 177 4.67 3.02 6.46
CA ARG A 177 4.38 2.70 7.87
C ARG A 177 3.28 1.67 8.04
N LEU A 178 2.23 1.70 7.23
CA LEU A 178 1.18 0.69 7.25
C LEU A 178 1.72 -0.69 6.79
N TRP A 179 2.64 -0.73 5.82
CA TRP A 179 3.33 -1.97 5.45
C TRP A 179 4.21 -2.50 6.58
N MET A 180 4.94 -1.63 7.28
CA MET A 180 5.74 -2.03 8.45
C MET A 180 4.86 -2.52 9.61
N GLU A 181 3.72 -1.89 9.83
CA GLU A 181 2.71 -2.34 10.81
C GLU A 181 2.22 -3.75 10.46
N LEU A 182 1.82 -3.97 9.20
CA LEU A 182 1.37 -5.28 8.72
C LEU A 182 2.48 -6.34 8.84
N ARG A 183 3.72 -6.01 8.48
CA ARG A 183 4.88 -6.89 8.65
C ARG A 183 5.03 -7.35 10.10
N GLN A 184 4.90 -6.42 11.05
CA GLN A 184 5.05 -6.73 12.47
C GLN A 184 3.91 -7.64 12.94
N GLN A 185 2.66 -7.33 12.58
CA GLN A 185 1.51 -8.17 12.90
C GLN A 185 1.63 -9.59 12.35
N LEU A 186 2.15 -9.76 11.13
CA LEU A 186 2.40 -11.08 10.55
C LEU A 186 3.48 -11.85 11.32
N ARG A 187 4.56 -11.19 11.76
CA ARG A 187 5.62 -11.81 12.57
C ARG A 187 5.11 -12.25 13.94
N ASP A 188 4.24 -11.46 14.54
CA ASP A 188 3.68 -11.72 15.87
C ASP A 188 2.52 -12.73 15.82
N GLY A 189 2.09 -13.17 14.63
CA GLY A 189 0.91 -14.01 14.46
C GLY A 189 -0.39 -13.31 14.86
N ASP A 190 -0.41 -11.98 14.86
CA ASP A 190 -1.55 -11.17 15.27
C ASP A 190 -2.73 -11.37 14.30
N PRO A 191 -3.91 -11.83 14.77
CA PRO A 191 -5.11 -11.94 13.94
C PRO A 191 -5.50 -10.64 13.23
N ALA A 192 -5.12 -9.48 13.78
CA ALA A 192 -5.34 -8.19 13.14
C ALA A 192 -4.67 -8.10 11.76
N ALA A 193 -3.62 -8.89 11.48
CA ALA A 193 -2.98 -9.00 10.17
C ALA A 193 -3.98 -9.31 9.04
N ARG A 194 -5.03 -10.09 9.35
CA ARG A 194 -5.99 -10.60 8.38
C ARG A 194 -6.91 -9.51 7.83
N ALA A 195 -7.28 -9.66 6.57
CA ALA A 195 -8.29 -8.82 5.98
C ALA A 195 -9.66 -9.10 6.62
N ALA A 196 -10.24 -8.09 7.28
CA ALA A 196 -11.63 -8.13 7.69
C ALA A 196 -12.54 -7.67 6.54
N ALA A 197 -13.75 -8.22 6.47
CA ALA A 197 -14.78 -7.72 5.57
C ALA A 197 -15.21 -6.32 6.05
N TRP A 198 -14.73 -5.25 5.43
CA TRP A 198 -15.23 -3.90 5.71
C TRP A 198 -16.48 -3.64 4.88
N THR A 199 -17.62 -4.09 5.41
CA THR A 199 -18.85 -4.32 4.62
C THR A 199 -19.68 -3.07 4.29
N GLY A 200 -19.26 -1.86 4.69
CA GLY A 200 -20.07 -0.65 4.51
C GLY A 200 -19.57 0.35 3.47
N ARG A 201 -18.38 0.15 2.89
CA ARG A 201 -17.75 1.15 2.01
C ARG A 201 -17.92 0.90 0.53
N ILE A 202 -18.18 -0.34 0.11
CA ILE A 202 -18.29 -0.71 -1.30
C ILE A 202 -19.69 -1.25 -1.53
N ASP A 203 -20.47 -0.57 -2.37
CA ASP A 203 -21.78 -1.06 -2.80
C ASP A 203 -21.60 -2.09 -3.92
N VAL A 204 -21.46 -3.36 -3.52
CA VAL A 204 -21.31 -4.50 -4.44
C VAL A 204 -22.54 -4.74 -5.32
N GLY A 205 -23.75 -4.36 -4.86
CA GLY A 205 -24.99 -4.58 -5.61
C GLY A 205 -25.05 -3.74 -6.88
N ARG A 206 -24.43 -2.55 -6.87
CA ARG A 206 -24.39 -1.63 -8.03
C ARG A 206 -23.11 -1.68 -8.86
N LEU A 207 -22.06 -2.37 -8.40
CA LEU A 207 -20.92 -2.71 -9.28
C LEU A 207 -21.36 -3.62 -10.43
N ALA A 208 -22.36 -4.48 -10.17
CA ALA A 208 -22.91 -5.45 -11.11
C ALA A 208 -23.96 -4.91 -12.09
N GLY A 209 -24.46 -3.68 -11.90
CA GLY A 209 -25.68 -3.20 -12.56
C GLY A 209 -25.50 -2.05 -13.56
N ALA A 210 -24.29 -1.61 -13.88
CA ALA A 210 -24.07 -0.65 -14.96
C ALA A 210 -23.65 -1.42 -16.23
N PRO A 211 -24.16 -1.08 -17.43
CA PRO A 211 -23.76 -1.73 -18.67
C PRO A 211 -22.26 -1.67 -18.91
#